data_AF-A0AAF3J4N2-F1
#
_entry.id   AF-A0AAF3J4N2-F1
#
_cell.length_a   1.000
_cell.length_b   1.000
_cell.length_c   1.000
_cell.angle_alpha   90.00
_cell.angle_beta   90.00
_cell.angle_gamma   90.00
#
_symmetry.space_group_name_H-M   'P 1'
#
loop_
_entity.id
_entity.type
_entity.pdbx_description
1 polymer ?
#
loop_
_entity_poly.entity_id
_entity_poly.type
_entity_poly.pdbx_seq_one_letter_code
_entity_poly.pdbx_strand_id
1 'polypeptide(L)'
;MVKLCPLCGPIGSAFCMVMSAWGVIFLGLLGVFFYLQAVTLFPDLHFHIEKAGDFPVGKIGDAYGEKATQCWIAAGMYAVTLVLVFWQNKYNTQSVF
;
A
#
# COMPACT_ATOMS: atom_id res chain seq x y z
N MET A 1 -21.85 -24.61 3.44
CA MET A 1 -21.39 -23.21 3.22
C MET A 1 -20.00 -23.09 3.82
N VAL A 2 -18.98 -23.01 2.97
CA VAL A 2 -17.59 -22.86 3.41
C VAL A 2 -17.48 -21.50 4.09
N LYS A 3 -17.44 -21.50 5.44
CA LYS A 3 -17.02 -20.32 6.21
C LYS A 3 -15.56 -20.10 5.85
N LEU A 4 -15.32 -19.28 4.82
CA LEU A 4 -14.00 -18.87 4.40
C LEU A 4 -13.43 -18.00 5.53
N CYS A 5 -12.88 -18.67 6.54
CA CYS A 5 -12.14 -18.15 7.68
C CYS A 5 -12.94 -17.39 8.77
N PRO A 6 -13.13 -17.97 9.98
CA PRO A 6 -13.45 -17.20 11.19
C PRO A 6 -12.17 -16.53 11.75
N LEU A 7 -11.40 -15.81 10.92
CA LEU A 7 -10.06 -15.31 11.32
C LEU A 7 -10.08 -13.96 12.04
N CYS A 8 -11.16 -13.17 11.92
CA CYS A 8 -11.34 -11.94 12.67
C CYS A 8 -12.76 -11.86 13.21
N GLY A 9 -12.91 -11.71 14.53
CA GLY A 9 -14.20 -11.35 15.11
C GLY A 9 -14.71 -10.01 14.56
N PRO A 10 -15.98 -9.65 14.79
CA PRO A 10 -16.59 -8.43 14.25
C PRO A 10 -15.80 -7.15 14.54
N ILE A 11 -15.12 -7.09 15.69
CA ILE A 11 -14.24 -5.97 16.08
C ILE A 11 -12.93 -5.95 15.28
N GLY A 12 -12.34 -7.12 15.01
CA GLY A 12 -11.10 -7.25 14.24
C GLY A 12 -11.29 -6.93 12.75
N SER A 13 -12.45 -7.30 12.19
CA SER A 13 -12.79 -6.93 10.80
C SER A 13 -12.97 -5.42 10.63
N ALA A 14 -13.55 -4.74 11.63
CA ALA A 14 -13.72 -3.29 11.61
C ALA A 14 -12.35 -2.56 11.67
N PHE A 15 -11.45 -3.02 12.54
CA PHE A 15 -10.08 -2.49 12.61
C PHE A 15 -9.31 -2.68 11.30
N CYS A 16 -9.39 -3.88 10.70
CA CYS A 16 -8.74 -4.17 9.43
C CYS A 16 -9.25 -3.29 8.28
N MET A 17 -10.54 -2.95 8.29
CA MET A 17 -11.14 -2.03 7.31
C MET A 17 -10.57 -0.61 7.45
N VAL A 18 -10.46 -0.08 8.68
CA VAL A 18 -9.89 1.26 8.93
C VAL A 18 -8.41 1.31 8.56
N MET A 19 -7.62 0.31 8.94
CA MET A 19 -6.20 0.22 8.60
C MET A 19 -5.98 0.09 7.09
N SER A 20 -6.83 -0.67 6.39
CA SER A 20 -6.75 -0.83 4.94
C SER A 20 -7.11 0.48 4.22
N ALA A 21 -8.18 1.17 4.63
CA ALA A 21 -8.54 2.48 4.09
C ALA A 21 -7.41 3.51 4.26
N TRP A 22 -6.82 3.56 5.46
CA TRP A 22 -5.69 4.44 5.75
C TRP A 22 -4.46 4.08 4.91
N GLY A 23 -4.17 2.78 4.76
CA GLY A 23 -3.09 2.27 3.93
C GLY A 23 -3.22 2.68 2.46
N VAL A 24 -4.42 2.58 1.87
CA VAL A 24 -4.68 3.02 0.49
C VAL A 24 -4.38 4.51 0.31
N ILE A 25 -4.83 5.36 1.25
CA ILE A 25 -4.63 6.81 1.16
C ILE A 25 -3.14 7.14 1.28
N PHE A 26 -2.46 6.58 2.27
CA PHE A 26 -1.04 6.84 2.52
C PHE A 26 -0.15 6.37 1.37
N LEU A 27 -0.33 5.13 0.91
CA LEU A 27 0.45 4.58 -0.21
C LEU A 27 0.10 5.26 -1.54
N GLY A 28 -1.16 5.62 -1.76
CA GLY A 28 -1.57 6.40 -2.93
C GLY A 28 -0.86 7.76 -2.99
N LEU A 29 -0.82 8.47 -1.86
CA LEU A 29 -0.14 9.77 -1.76
C LEU A 29 1.37 9.64 -2.01
N LEU A 30 2.02 8.63 -1.41
CA LEU A 30 3.43 8.34 -1.65
C LEU A 30 3.70 7.98 -3.12
N GLY A 31 2.85 7.17 -3.75
CA GLY A 31 2.95 6.82 -5.17
C GLY A 31 2.93 8.05 -6.08
N VAL A 32 2.07 9.03 -5.78
CA VAL A 32 2.04 10.31 -6.50
C VAL A 32 3.33 11.12 -6.27
N PHE A 33 3.83 11.19 -5.03
CA PHE A 33 5.07 11.92 -4.73
C PHE A 33 6.31 11.27 -5.37
N PHE A 34 6.36 9.94 -5.46
CA PHE A 34 7.42 9.23 -6.19
C PHE A 34 7.32 9.47 -7.71
N TYR A 35 6.11 9.54 -8.28
CA TYR A 35 5.91 9.87 -9.69
C TYR A 35 6.36 11.30 -10.04
N LEU A 36 6.13 12.26 -9.13
CA LEU A 36 6.59 13.64 -9.27
C LEU A 36 8.08 13.84 -8.94
N GLN A 37 8.82 12.77 -8.65
CA GLN A 37 10.25 12.82 -8.29
C GLN A 37 10.56 13.82 -7.17
N ALA A 38 9.76 13.81 -6.09
CA ALA A 38 9.92 14.75 -4.99
C ALA A 38 11.31 14.60 -4.31
N VAL A 39 12.01 15.74 -4.16
CA VAL A 39 13.35 15.83 -3.54
C VAL A 39 13.33 15.36 -2.08
N THR A 40 12.20 15.53 -1.39
CA THR A 40 12.03 15.11 0.01
C THR A 40 12.06 13.59 0.20
N LEU A 41 11.89 12.82 -0.88
CA LEU A 41 11.84 11.36 -0.88
C LEU A 41 13.15 10.71 -1.34
N PHE A 42 14.16 11.54 -1.62
CA PHE A 42 15.53 11.10 -1.90
C PHE A 42 16.13 10.20 -0.81
N PRO A 43 15.94 10.44 0.52
CA PRO A 43 16.47 9.55 1.55
C PRO A 43 15.79 8.17 1.62
N ASP A 44 14.55 8.03 1.13
CA ASP A 44 13.87 6.73 1.03
C ASP A 44 14.44 5.87 -0.10
N LEU A 45 15.03 6.52 -1.10
CA LEU A 45 15.68 5.89 -2.22
C LEU A 45 17.06 5.37 -1.75
N HIS A 46 17.06 4.15 -1.21
CA HIS A 46 18.28 3.46 -0.82
C HIS A 46 19.08 3.12 -2.08
N PHE A 47 19.95 4.04 -2.48
CA PHE A 47 20.93 3.77 -3.51
C PHE A 47 21.97 2.82 -2.92
N HIS A 48 22.03 1.59 -3.43
CA HIS A 48 23.23 0.77 -3.30
C HIS A 48 24.34 1.43 -4.12
N ILE A 49 24.96 2.47 -3.56
CA ILE A 49 26.14 3.11 -4.12
C ILE A 49 27.30 2.13 -3.89
N GLU A 50 27.47 1.15 -4.79
CA GLU A 50 28.61 0.24 -4.75
C GLU A 50 29.93 0.96 -5.02
N LYS A 51 29.92 2.19 -5.57
CA LYS A 51 31.12 3.02 -5.76
C LYS A 51 30.82 4.50 -5.60
N ALA A 52 31.46 5.14 -4.62
CA ALA A 52 31.45 6.59 -4.46
C ALA A 52 32.15 7.25 -5.66
N GLY A 53 31.39 7.81 -6.61
CA GLY A 53 31.94 8.54 -7.75
C GLY A 53 31.07 8.56 -9.01
N ASP A 54 30.20 7.56 -9.18
CA ASP A 54 29.23 7.55 -10.28
C ASP A 54 27.86 7.98 -9.75
N PHE A 55 27.51 9.25 -9.96
CA PHE A 55 26.12 9.73 -9.82
C PHE A 55 25.49 9.82 -11.21
N PRO A 56 25.07 8.69 -11.83
CA PRO A 56 24.31 8.75 -13.05
C PRO A 56 22.94 9.31 -12.70
N VAL A 57 22.78 10.63 -12.87
CA VAL A 57 21.51 11.36 -12.69
C VAL A 57 20.34 10.69 -13.42
N GLY A 58 20.60 9.94 -14.49
CA GLY A 58 19.62 9.11 -15.18
C GLY A 58 19.08 7.94 -14.34
N LYS A 59 19.93 7.20 -13.61
CA LYS A 59 19.49 6.04 -12.79
C LYS A 59 18.67 6.45 -11.58
N ILE A 60 18.84 7.69 -11.11
CA ILE A 60 18.02 8.23 -10.02
C ILE A 60 16.56 8.29 -10.46
N GLY A 61 16.30 8.81 -11.65
CA GLY A 61 14.95 8.87 -12.21
C GLY A 61 14.30 7.49 -12.37
N ASP A 62 15.05 6.52 -12.87
CA ASP A 62 14.58 5.13 -13.01
C ASP A 62 14.22 4.51 -11.64
N ALA A 63 15.05 4.76 -10.63
CA ALA A 63 14.81 4.26 -9.28
C ALA A 63 13.55 4.89 -8.64
N TYR A 64 13.28 6.18 -8.88
CA TYR A 64 12.00 6.81 -8.48
C TYR A 64 10.80 6.13 -9.15
N GLY A 65 10.90 5.82 -10.45
CA GLY A 65 9.85 5.14 -11.20
C GLY A 65 9.57 3.71 -10.71
N GLU A 66 10.62 2.96 -10.35
CA GLU A 66 10.48 1.62 -9.79
C GLU A 66 9.80 1.63 -8.41
N LYS A 67 10.14 2.60 -7.55
CA LYS A 67 9.48 2.74 -6.24
C LYS A 67 8.05 3.25 -6.35
N ALA A 68 7.78 4.17 -7.28
CA ALA A 68 6.42 4.64 -7.56
C ALA A 68 5.49 3.48 -7.96
N THR A 69 5.96 2.61 -8.86
CA THR A 69 5.19 1.45 -9.32
C THR A 69 4.96 0.42 -8.22
N GLN A 70 5.97 0.12 -7.39
CA GLN A 70 5.81 -0.76 -6.21
C GLN A 70 4.78 -0.21 -5.23
N CYS A 71 4.82 1.10 -4.95
CA CYS A 71 3.89 1.77 -4.05
C CYS A 71 2.45 1.74 -4.60
N TRP A 72 2.27 1.95 -5.90
CA TRP A 72 0.98 1.85 -6.59
C TRP A 72 0.39 0.44 -6.54
N ILE A 73 1.22 -0.59 -6.76
CA ILE A 73 0.81 -1.99 -6.66
C ILE A 73 0.38 -2.31 -5.22
N ALA A 74 1.15 -1.85 -4.22
CA ALA A 74 0.78 -2.01 -2.81
C ALA A 74 -0.55 -1.33 -2.48
N ALA A 75 -0.75 -0.07 -2.90
CA ALA A 75 -2.01 0.64 -2.74
C ALA A 75 -3.19 -0.13 -3.38
N GLY A 76 -2.97 -0.70 -4.56
CA GLY A 76 -3.95 -1.58 -5.22
C GLY A 76 -4.29 -2.83 -4.41
N MET A 77 -3.29 -3.50 -3.82
CA MET A 77 -3.52 -4.66 -2.95
C MET A 77 -4.34 -4.29 -1.71
N TYR A 78 -4.02 -3.16 -1.06
CA TYR A 78 -4.83 -2.65 0.05
C TYR A 78 -6.27 -2.35 -0.41
N ALA A 79 -6.48 -1.72 -1.56
CA ALA A 79 -7.82 -1.46 -2.10
C ALA A 79 -8.62 -2.76 -2.34
N VAL A 80 -7.99 -3.79 -2.91
CA VAL A 80 -8.62 -5.11 -3.10
C VAL A 80 -8.99 -5.74 -1.76
N THR A 81 -8.09 -5.71 -0.76
CA THR A 81 -8.43 -6.22 0.58
C THR A 81 -9.59 -5.48 1.21
N LEU A 82 -9.69 -4.15 1.01
CA LEU A 82 -10.79 -3.33 1.50
C LEU A 82 -12.12 -3.75 0.85
N VAL A 83 -12.14 -3.96 -0.46
CA VAL A 83 -13.32 -4.45 -1.20
C VAL A 83 -13.73 -5.84 -0.68
N LEU A 84 -12.76 -6.74 -0.47
CA LEU A 84 -13.03 -8.09 0.05
C LEU A 84 -13.56 -8.07 1.49
N VAL A 85 -13.02 -7.21 2.36
CA VAL A 85 -13.51 -7.04 3.75
C VAL A 85 -14.89 -6.40 3.75
N PHE A 86 -15.15 -5.42 2.88
CA PHE A 86 -16.46 -4.80 2.73
C PHE A 86 -17.51 -5.82 2.26
N TRP A 87 -17.15 -6.65 1.28
CA TRP A 87 -17.97 -7.78 0.85
C TRP A 87 -18.20 -8.75 2.01
N GLN A 88 -17.15 -9.20 2.70
CA GLN A 88 -17.28 -10.08 3.86
C GLN A 88 -18.21 -9.49 4.92
N ASN A 89 -18.09 -8.21 5.27
CA ASN A 89 -18.93 -7.56 6.27
C ASN A 89 -20.40 -7.46 5.81
N LYS A 90 -20.65 -7.20 4.53
CA LYS A 90 -22.01 -7.18 3.93
C LYS A 90 -22.69 -8.54 4.06
N TYR A 91 -22.01 -9.63 3.70
CA TYR A 91 -22.58 -10.99 3.75
C TYR A 91 -22.52 -11.63 5.14
N ASN A 92 -21.64 -11.15 6.03
CA ASN A 92 -21.54 -11.56 7.43
C ASN A 92 -22.44 -10.71 8.36
N THR A 93 -23.53 -10.13 7.83
CA THR A 93 -24.62 -9.51 8.61
C THR A 93 -25.35 -10.59 9.44
N GLN A 94 -24.67 -11.19 10.40
CA GLN A 94 -25.18 -12.03 11.47
C GLN A 94 -24.43 -11.60 12.75
N SER A 95 -25.18 -10.93 13.63
CA SER A 95 -24.85 -10.51 15.02
C SER A 95 -23.67 -9.55 15.24
N VAL A 96 -23.93 -8.25 15.06
CA VAL A 96 -23.45 -7.23 16.02
C VAL A 96 -24.68 -6.68 16.74
N PHE A 97 -25.39 -7.57 17.42
CA PHE A 97 -26.31 -7.31 18.52
C PHE A 97 -26.18 -8.49 19.48
#